data_AF-A0A0C5ETF5-F1
#
_entry.id   AF-A0A0C5ETF5-F1
#
_cell.length_a   1.000
_cell.length_b   1.000
_cell.length_c   1.000
_cell.angle_alpha   90.00
_cell.angle_beta   90.00
_cell.angle_gamma   90.00
#
_symmetry.space_group_name_H-M   'P 1'
#
loop_
_entity.id
_entity.type
_entity.pdbx_description
1 polymer ?
#
loop_
_entity_poly.entity_id
_entity_poly.type
_entity_poly.pdbx_seq_one_letter_code
_entity_poly.pdbx_strand_id
1 'polypeptide(L)'
;MNQGALRPEVLSAAELIDCLCPANGAPYSVEHYAEIFGLSPAVFAGQVAAYRRSQPNAASASDAEATQRFIADVLRVILAVAESGVAVERAITWFRLEPLPTFEQQTAEQLVSQGQVERVLQFLASWQAGSQG
;
A
#
# COMPACT_ATOMS: atom_id res chain seq x y z
N MET A 1 -10.21 -3.27 26.33
CA MET A 1 -8.86 -3.04 25.79
C MET A 1 -9.02 -1.93 24.77
N ASN A 2 -8.51 -0.73 25.09
CA ASN A 2 -8.77 0.49 24.31
C ASN A 2 -7.89 0.50 23.06
N GLN A 3 -8.44 0.13 21.91
CA GLN A 3 -7.82 0.42 20.62
C GLN A 3 -8.11 1.89 20.33
N GLY A 4 -7.19 2.76 20.76
CA GLY A 4 -7.22 4.16 20.38
C GLY A 4 -7.12 4.24 18.87
N ALA A 5 -8.09 4.92 18.25
CA ALA A 5 -8.16 5.12 16.81
C ALA A 5 -6.76 5.39 16.24
N LEU A 6 -6.24 4.45 15.43
CA LEU A 6 -4.93 4.54 14.80
C LEU A 6 -4.97 5.71 13.82
N ARG A 7 -4.67 6.92 14.32
CA ARG A 7 -4.61 8.13 13.52
C ARG A 7 -3.28 8.11 12.76
N PRO A 8 -3.29 8.07 11.42
CA PRO A 8 -2.07 8.04 10.62
C PRO A 8 -1.22 9.31 10.74
N GLU A 9 -1.77 10.35 11.36
CA GLU A 9 -1.22 11.71 11.51
C GLU A 9 0.16 11.76 12.20
N VAL A 10 0.54 10.72 12.96
CA VAL A 10 1.81 10.69 13.73
C VAL A 10 2.68 9.48 13.38
N LEU A 11 2.21 8.57 12.52
CA LEU A 11 2.92 7.30 12.28
C LEU A 11 4.21 7.52 11.49
N SER A 12 5.33 7.06 12.05
CA SER A 12 6.55 6.84 11.29
C SER A 12 6.44 5.61 10.39
N ALA A 13 7.30 5.49 9.38
CA ALA A 13 7.39 4.31 8.52
C ALA A 13 7.52 2.99 9.32
N ALA A 14 8.34 2.99 10.37
CA ALA A 14 8.52 1.85 11.26
C ALA A 14 7.26 1.53 12.07
N GLU A 15 6.55 2.56 12.56
CA GLU A 15 5.32 2.38 13.34
C GLU A 15 4.17 1.86 12.47
N LEU A 16 4.11 2.25 11.20
CA LEU A 16 3.15 1.71 10.25
C LEU A 16 3.34 0.18 10.09
N ILE A 17 4.59 -0.26 9.93
CA ILE A 17 4.91 -1.68 9.80
C ILE A 17 4.58 -2.42 11.11
N ASP A 18 4.94 -1.87 12.26
CA ASP A 18 4.65 -2.46 13.57
C ASP A 18 3.13 -2.59 13.84
N CYS A 19 2.35 -1.57 13.50
CA CYS A 19 0.90 -1.61 13.61
C CYS A 19 0.28 -2.71 12.74
N LEU A 20 0.81 -2.93 11.54
CA LEU A 20 0.30 -3.94 10.61
C LEU A 20 0.83 -5.34 10.92
N CYS A 21 2.02 -5.44 11.50
CA CYS A 21 2.70 -6.69 11.85
C CYS A 21 2.85 -6.78 13.38
N PRO A 22 1.83 -7.27 14.11
CA PRO A 22 1.79 -7.20 15.58
C PRO A 22 2.82 -8.10 16.28
N ALA A 23 3.53 -8.96 15.54
CA ALA A 23 4.63 -9.78 16.06
C ALA A 23 5.59 -10.15 14.93
N ASN A 24 6.89 -10.18 15.22
CA ASN A 24 7.93 -10.52 14.25
C ASN A 24 7.68 -11.91 13.63
N GLY A 25 7.15 -11.95 12.40
CA GLY A 25 6.80 -13.18 11.67
C GLY A 25 5.30 -13.49 11.53
N ALA A 26 4.40 -12.66 12.10
CA ALA A 26 2.97 -12.80 11.89
C ALA A 26 2.54 -12.22 10.52
N PRO A 27 1.49 -12.76 9.89
CA PRO A 27 0.90 -12.15 8.70
C PRO A 27 0.34 -10.75 9.03
N TYR A 28 0.38 -9.85 8.05
CA TYR A 28 -0.20 -8.52 8.13
C TYR A 28 -1.70 -8.58 8.48
N SER A 29 -2.11 -7.74 9.44
CA SER A 29 -3.50 -7.62 9.85
C SER A 29 -4.30 -6.81 8.84
N VAL A 30 -5.28 -7.47 8.22
CA VAL A 30 -6.24 -6.83 7.29
C VAL A 30 -7.09 -5.78 8.00
N GLU A 31 -7.44 -6.01 9.26
CA GLU A 31 -8.27 -5.11 10.06
C GLU A 31 -7.54 -3.79 10.31
N HIS A 32 -6.28 -3.84 10.74
CA HIS A 32 -5.47 -2.63 10.93
C HIS A 32 -5.19 -1.93 9.60
N TYR A 33 -4.97 -2.68 8.51
CA TYR A 33 -4.85 -2.07 7.18
C TYR A 33 -6.11 -1.29 6.80
N ALA A 34 -7.28 -1.91 6.92
CA ALA A 34 -8.55 -1.26 6.60
C ALA A 34 -8.80 -0.01 7.46
N GLU A 35 -8.45 -0.05 8.75
CA GLU A 35 -8.56 1.10 9.66
C GLU A 35 -7.62 2.24 9.27
N ILE A 36 -6.31 1.97 9.10
CA ILE A 36 -5.30 2.97 8.76
C ILE A 36 -5.58 3.63 7.41
N PHE A 37 -6.00 2.82 6.43
CA PHE A 37 -6.33 3.30 5.09
C PHE A 37 -7.78 3.79 4.99
N GLY A 38 -8.60 3.74 6.05
CA GLY A 38 -10.00 4.15 6.00
C GLY A 38 -10.78 3.48 4.86
N LEU A 39 -10.55 2.18 4.65
CA LEU A 39 -11.17 1.36 3.61
C LEU A 39 -12.22 0.44 4.23
N SER A 40 -13.36 0.30 3.56
CA SER A 40 -14.33 -0.74 3.93
C SER A 40 -13.78 -2.14 3.59
N PRO A 41 -14.06 -3.18 4.39
CA PRO A 41 -13.61 -4.55 4.11
C PRO A 41 -13.99 -5.06 2.71
N ALA A 42 -15.15 -4.65 2.20
CA ALA A 42 -15.60 -5.01 0.86
C ALA A 42 -14.76 -4.39 -0.26
N VAL A 43 -14.31 -3.14 -0.08
CA VAL A 43 -13.43 -2.45 -1.05
C VAL A 43 -12.06 -3.12 -1.04
N PHE A 44 -11.53 -3.42 0.14
CA PHE A 44 -10.27 -4.15 0.28
C PHE A 44 -10.32 -5.53 -0.40
N ALA A 45 -11.35 -6.32 -0.14
CA ALA A 45 -11.53 -7.62 -0.78
C ALA A 45 -11.59 -7.51 -2.32
N GLY A 46 -12.26 -6.47 -2.85
CA GLY A 46 -12.28 -6.17 -4.28
C GLY A 46 -10.90 -5.90 -4.87
N GLN A 47 -10.07 -5.12 -4.17
CA GLN A 47 -8.69 -4.82 -4.56
C GLN A 47 -7.81 -6.07 -4.56
N VAL A 48 -7.86 -6.88 -3.49
CA VAL A 48 -7.10 -8.13 -3.41
C VAL A 48 -7.53 -9.11 -4.50
N ALA A 49 -8.83 -9.21 -4.79
CA ALA A 49 -9.33 -10.07 -5.86
C ALA A 49 -8.85 -9.62 -7.25
N ALA A 50 -8.81 -8.30 -7.51
CA ALA A 50 -8.25 -7.75 -8.74
C ALA A 50 -6.74 -8.01 -8.83
N TYR A 51 -6.03 -7.78 -7.72
CA TYR A 51 -4.59 -8.04 -7.60
C TYR A 51 -4.26 -9.50 -7.87
N ARG A 52 -4.97 -10.43 -7.22
CA ARG A 52 -4.77 -11.86 -7.44
C ARG A 52 -4.93 -12.25 -8.91
N ARG A 53 -5.90 -11.67 -9.61
CA ARG A 53 -6.14 -11.95 -11.04
C ARG A 53 -5.05 -11.42 -11.95
N SER A 54 -4.37 -10.34 -11.57
CA SER A 54 -3.25 -9.80 -12.35
C SER A 54 -1.95 -10.55 -12.10
N GLN A 55 -1.83 -11.29 -10.99
CA GLN A 55 -0.64 -12.07 -10.70
C GLN A 55 -0.48 -13.28 -11.65
N PRO A 56 0.75 -13.62 -12.05
CA PRO A 56 1.01 -14.76 -12.91
C PRO A 56 0.67 -16.11 -12.25
N ASN A 57 0.62 -16.17 -10.91
CA ASN A 57 0.28 -17.37 -10.14
C ASN A 57 -1.20 -17.42 -9.72
N ALA A 58 -2.09 -16.63 -10.33
CA ALA A 58 -3.50 -16.46 -9.93
C ALA A 58 -4.27 -17.78 -9.70
N ALA A 59 -3.91 -18.84 -10.43
CA ALA A 59 -4.56 -20.15 -10.35
C ALA A 59 -4.13 -20.99 -9.14
N SER A 60 -2.98 -20.70 -8.53
CA SER A 60 -2.39 -21.48 -7.42
C SER A 60 -2.30 -20.70 -6.12
N ALA A 61 -2.30 -19.36 -6.18
CA ALA A 61 -2.24 -18.52 -4.98
C ALA A 61 -3.52 -18.60 -4.16
N SER A 62 -3.36 -18.86 -2.86
CA SER A 62 -4.46 -18.75 -1.89
C SER A 62 -4.84 -17.28 -1.67
N ASP A 63 -6.09 -17.02 -1.29
CA ASP A 63 -6.57 -15.65 -1.02
C ASP A 63 -5.76 -14.96 0.09
N ALA A 64 -5.36 -15.74 1.12
CA ALA A 64 -4.46 -15.27 2.17
C ALA A 64 -3.08 -14.86 1.62
N GLU A 65 -2.48 -15.66 0.72
CA GLU A 65 -1.18 -15.32 0.12
C GLU A 65 -1.27 -14.04 -0.71
N ALA A 66 -2.31 -13.92 -1.55
CA ALA A 66 -2.56 -12.73 -2.35
C ALA A 66 -2.78 -11.48 -1.47
N THR A 67 -3.53 -11.63 -0.37
CA THR A 67 -3.75 -10.56 0.62
C THR A 67 -2.43 -10.08 1.23
N GLN A 68 -1.60 -11.01 1.70
CA GLN A 68 -0.32 -10.69 2.31
C GLN A 68 0.63 -10.02 1.32
N ARG A 69 0.66 -10.52 0.08
CA ARG A 69 1.45 -9.96 -1.02
C ARG A 69 0.98 -8.54 -1.38
N PHE A 70 -0.34 -8.34 -1.48
CA PHE A 70 -0.94 -7.05 -1.75
C PHE A 70 -0.57 -6.02 -0.68
N ILE A 71 -0.76 -6.34 0.61
CA ILE A 71 -0.39 -5.43 1.70
C ILE A 71 1.11 -5.11 1.67
N ALA A 72 1.96 -6.11 1.43
CA ALA A 72 3.40 -5.90 1.30
C ALA A 72 3.75 -4.93 0.15
N ASP A 73 3.12 -5.10 -1.01
CA ASP A 73 3.35 -4.24 -2.18
C ASP A 73 2.85 -2.81 -1.97
N VAL A 74 1.69 -2.63 -1.32
CA VAL A 74 1.21 -1.30 -0.91
C VAL A 74 2.24 -0.64 0.01
N LEU A 75 2.72 -1.36 1.03
CA LEU A 75 3.72 -0.83 1.96
C LEU A 75 5.01 -0.44 1.25
N ARG A 76 5.50 -1.22 0.29
CA ARG A 76 6.69 -0.85 -0.49
C ARG A 76 6.54 0.51 -1.16
N VAL A 77 5.36 0.82 -1.73
CA VAL A 77 5.09 2.12 -2.35
C VAL A 77 5.03 3.24 -1.32
N ILE A 78 4.29 3.05 -0.22
CA ILE A 78 4.17 4.05 0.85
C ILE A 78 5.54 4.37 1.46
N LEU A 79 6.33 3.33 1.73
CA LEU A 79 7.67 3.48 2.29
C LEU A 79 8.60 4.19 1.31
N ALA A 80 8.58 3.86 0.01
CA ALA A 80 9.39 4.55 -0.99
C ALA A 80 9.09 6.06 -1.06
N VAL A 81 7.82 6.45 -0.92
CA VAL A 81 7.43 7.86 -0.82
C VAL A 81 7.90 8.46 0.51
N ALA A 82 7.74 7.74 1.63
CA ALA A 82 8.17 8.21 2.94
C ALA A 82 9.70 8.42 3.04
N GLU A 83 10.49 7.61 2.33
CA GLU A 83 11.94 7.75 2.26
C GLU A 83 12.39 9.07 1.58
N SER A 84 11.51 9.71 0.79
CA SER A 84 11.76 11.06 0.27
C SER A 84 11.57 12.18 1.30
N GLY A 85 11.18 11.86 2.54
CA GLY A 85 10.88 12.82 3.61
C GLY A 85 9.41 13.22 3.69
N VAL A 86 8.52 12.58 2.92
CA VAL A 86 7.07 12.79 2.98
C VAL A 86 6.51 12.05 4.20
N ALA A 87 5.66 12.72 4.99
CA ALA A 87 5.00 12.07 6.13
C ALA A 87 4.13 10.88 5.66
N VAL A 88 4.03 9.81 6.46
CA VAL A 88 3.29 8.60 6.11
C VAL A 88 1.82 8.90 5.78
N GLU A 89 1.17 9.77 6.55
CA GLU A 89 -0.21 10.22 6.27
C GLU A 89 -0.34 10.83 4.86
N ARG A 90 0.61 11.69 4.48
CA ARG A 90 0.67 12.32 3.16
C ARG A 90 0.94 11.30 2.07
N ALA A 91 1.81 10.33 2.32
CA ALA A 91 2.09 9.23 1.40
C ALA A 91 0.85 8.35 1.16
N ILE A 92 0.09 8.02 2.22
CA ILE A 92 -1.17 7.27 2.12
C ILE A 92 -2.21 8.08 1.35
N THR A 93 -2.34 9.37 1.65
CA THR A 93 -3.27 10.26 0.95
C THR A 93 -2.95 10.34 -0.54
N TRP A 94 -1.68 10.56 -0.88
CA TRP A 94 -1.20 10.55 -2.27
C TRP A 94 -1.49 9.21 -2.95
N PHE A 95 -1.19 8.11 -2.29
CA PHE A 95 -1.37 6.77 -2.85
C PHE A 95 -2.83 6.49 -3.27
N ARG A 96 -3.79 6.95 -2.46
CA ARG A 96 -5.22 6.70 -2.65
C ARG A 96 -5.91 7.74 -3.52
N LEU A 97 -5.55 9.00 -3.36
CA LEU A 97 -6.32 10.13 -3.88
C LEU A 97 -5.65 10.84 -5.04
N GLU A 98 -4.32 10.74 -5.19
CA GLU A 98 -3.61 11.48 -6.24
C GLU A 98 -3.60 10.67 -7.55
N PRO A 99 -4.29 11.14 -8.61
CA PRO A 99 -4.19 10.51 -9.92
C PRO A 99 -2.82 10.80 -10.54
N LEU A 100 -2.21 9.77 -11.11
CA LEU A 100 -0.90 9.90 -11.75
C LEU A 100 -1.09 10.18 -13.24
N PRO A 101 -0.66 11.35 -13.76
CA PRO A 101 -0.86 11.70 -15.17
C PRO A 101 -0.13 10.75 -16.13
N THR A 102 1.00 10.18 -15.68
CA THR A 102 1.76 9.18 -16.43
C THR A 102 1.02 7.85 -16.60
N PHE A 103 -0.01 7.59 -15.79
CA PHE A 103 -0.75 6.33 -15.76
C PHE A 103 -2.24 6.52 -16.06
N GLU A 104 -2.56 7.35 -17.05
CA GLU A 104 -3.95 7.54 -17.51
C GLU A 104 -4.88 8.04 -16.39
N GLN A 105 -4.37 8.90 -15.49
CA GLN A 105 -5.12 9.42 -14.33
C GLN A 105 -5.50 8.34 -13.29
N GLN A 106 -4.85 7.18 -13.31
CA GLN A 106 -5.03 6.16 -12.29
C GLN A 106 -4.25 6.52 -11.03
N THR A 107 -4.79 6.17 -9.87
CA THR A 107 -4.09 6.32 -8.59
C THR A 107 -3.09 5.19 -8.38
N ALA A 108 -2.10 5.40 -7.50
CA ALA A 108 -1.15 4.35 -7.16
C ALA A 108 -1.86 3.11 -6.56
N GLU A 109 -2.93 3.31 -5.79
CA GLU A 109 -3.81 2.24 -5.29
C GLU A 109 -4.39 1.37 -6.41
N GLN A 110 -4.88 1.99 -7.48
CA GLN A 110 -5.42 1.25 -8.62
C GLN A 110 -4.34 0.48 -9.38
N LEU A 111 -3.15 1.08 -9.52
CA LEU A 111 -2.02 0.43 -10.20
C LEU A 111 -1.50 -0.77 -9.40
N VAL A 112 -1.38 -0.63 -8.07
CA VAL A 112 -1.01 -1.75 -7.20
C VAL A 112 -2.07 -2.84 -7.31
N SER A 113 -3.37 -2.53 -7.24
CA SER A 113 -4.46 -3.50 -7.46
C SER A 113 -4.42 -4.20 -8.81
N GLN A 114 -3.74 -3.65 -9.81
CA GLN A 114 -3.52 -4.27 -11.11
C GLN A 114 -2.20 -5.04 -11.20
N GLY A 115 -1.48 -5.20 -10.09
CA GLY A 115 -0.16 -5.85 -10.06
C GLY A 115 0.96 -5.00 -10.68
N GLN A 116 0.73 -3.71 -10.92
CA GLN A 116 1.69 -2.79 -11.53
C GLN A 116 2.55 -2.05 -10.50
N VAL A 117 2.78 -2.66 -9.32
CA VAL A 117 3.56 -2.06 -8.22
C VAL A 117 4.97 -1.63 -8.66
N GLU A 118 5.66 -2.47 -9.43
CA GLU A 118 7.02 -2.20 -9.89
C GLU A 118 7.07 -0.97 -10.82
N ARG A 119 6.00 -0.71 -11.58
CA ARG A 119 5.90 0.51 -12.41
C ARG A 119 5.74 1.76 -11.57
N VAL A 120 4.96 1.70 -10.48
CA VAL A 120 4.83 2.82 -9.54
C VAL A 120 6.17 3.09 -8.85
N LEU A 121 6.87 2.04 -8.40
CA LEU A 121 8.19 2.19 -7.77
C LEU A 121 9.23 2.76 -8.75
N GLN A 122 9.25 2.31 -10.00
CA GLN A 122 10.14 2.88 -11.03
C GLN A 122 9.82 4.36 -11.32
N PHE A 123 8.53 4.72 -11.36
CA PHE A 123 8.11 6.11 -11.50
C PHE A 123 8.61 6.96 -10.32
N LEU A 124 8.43 6.49 -9.08
CA LEU A 124 8.93 7.17 -7.88
C LEU A 124 10.45 7.32 -7.89
N ALA A 125 11.19 6.27 -8.23
CA ALA A 125 12.65 6.33 -8.34
C ALA A 125 13.11 7.34 -9.40
N SER A 126 12.42 7.40 -10.54
CA SER A 126 12.72 8.36 -11.61
C SER A 126 12.38 9.79 -11.21
N TRP A 127 11.27 9.98 -10.52
CA TRP A 127 10.85 11.28 -9.97
C TRP A 127 11.84 11.79 -8.92
N GLN A 128 12.28 10.92 -8.00
CA GLN A 128 13.31 11.23 -7.01
C GLN A 128 14.64 11.61 -7.68
N ALA A 129 15.09 10.83 -8.67
CA ALA A 129 16.32 11.12 -9.41
C ALA A 129 16.26 12.44 -10.18
N GLY A 130 15.12 12.76 -10.80
CA GLY A 130 14.92 14.01 -11.53
C GLY A 130 14.80 15.25 -10.63
N SER A 131 14.32 15.09 -9.39
CA SER A 131 14.20 16.20 -8.42
C SER A 131 15.55 16.67 -7.85
N GLN A 132 16.60 15.83 -7.97
CA GLN A 132 17.95 16.14 -7.47
C GLN A 132 18.88 16.73 -8.56
N GLY A 133 18.37 16.92 -9.79
CA GLY A 133 19.13 17.44 -10.93
C GLY A 133 18.98 18.94 -11.18
#